data_AF-A0A9X2A152-F1
#
_entry.id   AF-A0A9X2A152-F1
#
_cell.length_a   1.000
_cell.length_b   1.000
_cell.length_c   1.000
_cell.angle_alpha   90.00
_cell.angle_beta   90.00
_cell.angle_gamma   90.00
#
_symmetry.space_group_name_H-M   'P 1'
#
loop_
_entity.id
_entity.type
_entity.pdbx_description
1 polymer ?
#
loop_
_entity_poly.entity_id
_entity_poly.type
_entity_poly.pdbx_seq_one_letter_code
_entity_poly.pdbx_strand_id
1 'polypeptide(L)' 'MKITDLNGYEIEVTDLKEAICIAKRNTGYSHEDKSFSDFDKRQNAYWMDIYEKLKAIKKRLNNN' A
#
# COMPACT_ATOMS: atom_id res chain seq x y z
N MET A 1 -9.08 -3.83 -11.43
CA MET A 1 -8.29 -5.01 -11.00
C MET A 1 -8.40 -5.17 -9.49
N LYS A 2 -8.03 -6.31 -8.89
CA LYS A 2 -8.20 -6.52 -7.44
C LYS A 2 -6.90 -6.92 -6.75
N ILE A 3 -6.75 -6.50 -5.50
CA ILE A 3 -5.74 -7.00 -4.55
C ILE A 3 -6.42 -7.40 -3.25
N THR A 4 -5.86 -8.36 -2.51
CA THR A 4 -6.26 -8.65 -1.14
C THR A 4 -5.30 -7.94 -0.19
N ASP A 5 -5.80 -7.16 0.76
CA ASP A 5 -4.98 -6.46 1.75
C ASP A 5 -4.43 -7.42 2.84
N LEU A 6 -3.68 -6.89 3.81
CA LEU A 6 -3.16 -7.69 4.93
C LEU A 6 -4.25 -8.25 5.86
N ASN A 7 -5.45 -7.70 5.83
CA ASN A 7 -6.57 -8.10 6.68
C ASN A 7 -7.50 -9.09 5.98
N GLY A 8 -7.20 -9.47 4.73
CA GLY A 8 -8.00 -10.41 3.94
C GLY A 8 -9.14 -9.76 3.14
N TYR A 9 -9.21 -8.43 3.08
CA TYR A 9 -10.23 -7.73 2.31
C TYR A 9 -9.79 -7.50 0.87
N GLU A 10 -10.72 -7.69 -0.07
CA GLU A 10 -10.50 -7.32 -1.47
C GLU A 10 -10.65 -5.82 -1.66
N ILE A 11 -9.67 -5.21 -2.33
CA ILE A 11 -9.69 -3.81 -2.74
C ILE A 11 -9.75 -3.76 -4.27
N GLU A 12 -10.77 -3.10 -4.78
CA GLU A 12 -10.87 -2.77 -6.20
C GLU A 12 -9.94 -1.60 -6.53
N VAL A 13 -9.06 -1.82 -7.51
CA VAL A 13 -8.14 -0.83 -8.06
C VAL A 13 -8.64 -0.42 -9.44
N THR A 14 -9.10 0.82 -9.53
CA THR A 14 -9.66 1.45 -10.74
C THR A 14 -8.59 2.22 -11.53
N ASP A 15 -7.67 2.91 -10.84
CA ASP A 15 -6.47 3.52 -11.42
C ASP A 15 -5.20 2.99 -10.72
N LEU A 16 -4.44 2.16 -11.44
CA LEU A 16 -3.21 1.55 -10.91
C LEU A 16 -2.10 2.59 -10.65
N LYS A 17 -1.97 3.62 -11.50
CA LYS A 17 -0.90 4.62 -11.36
C LYS A 17 -1.16 5.49 -10.15
N GLU A 18 -2.40 5.94 -9.97
CA GLU A 18 -2.81 6.73 -8.82
C GLU A 18 -2.69 5.93 -7.53
N ALA A 19 -3.18 4.68 -7.52
CA ALA A 19 -3.08 3.80 -6.35
C ALA A 19 -1.62 3.60 -5.88
N ILE A 20 -0.67 3.43 -6.82
CA ILE A 20 0.76 3.31 -6.50
C ILE A 20 1.29 4.59 -5.85
N CYS A 21 0.89 5.77 -6.36
CA CYS A 21 1.30 7.05 -5.80
C CYS A 21 0.76 7.26 -4.38
N ILE A 22 -0.51 6.91 -4.14
CA ILE A 22 -1.15 6.99 -2.83
C ILE A 22 -0.46 6.05 -1.85
N ALA A 23 -0.26 4.78 -2.22
CA ALA A 23 0.39 3.81 -1.33
C ALA A 23 1.80 4.25 -0.96
N LYS A 24 2.61 4.69 -1.94
CA LYS A 24 3.97 5.20 -1.70
C LYS A 24 4.01 6.41 -0.77
N ARG A 25 3.04 7.32 -0.90
CA ARG A 25 2.99 8.52 -0.02
C ARG A 25 2.73 8.14 1.43
N ASN A 26 1.94 7.10 1.65
CA ASN A 26 1.61 6.63 2.99
C ASN A 26 2.66 5.68 3.58
N THR A 27 3.54 5.10 2.76
CA THR A 27 4.74 4.43 3.27
C THR A 27 5.71 5.46 3.85
N GLY A 28 6.00 5.36 5.14
CA GLY A 28 6.93 6.24 5.86
C GLY A 28 6.25 7.37 6.63
N TYR A 29 4.92 7.41 6.70
CA TYR A 29 4.24 8.37 7.56
C TYR A 29 4.33 7.91 9.03
N SER A 30 4.63 8.86 9.91
CA SER A 30 4.65 8.65 11.36
C SER A 30 4.27 9.93 12.07
N HIS A 31 3.66 9.80 13.23
CA HIS A 31 3.36 10.93 14.10
C HIS A 31 4.62 11.35 14.87
N GLU A 32 4.72 12.64 15.20
CA GLU A 32 5.78 13.14 16.08
C GLU A 32 5.58 12.65 17.52
N ASP A 33 4.32 12.51 17.95
CA ASP A 33 3.98 11.92 19.23
C ASP A 33 4.25 10.40 19.21
N LYS A 34 5.23 9.99 20.01
CA LYS A 34 5.68 8.60 20.12
C LYS A 34 4.63 7.67 20.74
N SER A 35 3.59 8.20 21.37
CA SER A 35 2.45 7.41 21.86
C SER A 35 1.77 6.64 20.72
N PHE A 36 1.89 7.10 19.48
CA PHE A 36 1.36 6.45 18.27
C PHE A 36 2.32 5.46 17.60
N SER A 37 3.52 5.23 18.14
CA SER A 37 4.57 4.46 17.46
C SER A 37 4.13 3.05 17.02
N ASP A 38 3.31 2.35 17.80
CA ASP A 38 2.79 1.04 17.42
C ASP A 38 1.70 1.11 16.34
N PHE A 39 0.91 2.19 16.33
CA PHE A 39 -0.01 2.46 15.23
C PHE A 39 0.76 2.76 13.95
N ASP A 40 1.78 3.61 14.01
CA ASP A 40 2.61 3.98 12.87
C ASP A 40 3.30 2.77 12.26
N LYS A 41 3.84 1.85 13.09
CA LYS A 41 4.42 0.58 12.61
C LYS A 41 3.38 -0.24 11.83
N ARG A 42 2.16 -0.38 12.36
CA ARG A 42 1.08 -1.15 11.69
C ARG A 42 0.67 -0.49 10.37
N GLN A 43 0.48 0.83 10.35
CA GLN A 43 0.12 1.56 9.14
C GLN A 43 1.23 1.49 8.09
N ASN A 44 2.49 1.61 8.49
CA ASN A 44 3.61 1.48 7.57
C ASN A 44 3.71 0.08 6.96
N ALA A 45 3.53 -0.97 7.77
CA ALA A 45 3.49 -2.34 7.26
C ALA A 45 2.33 -2.55 6.27
N TYR A 46 1.14 -2.04 6.60
CA TYR A 46 -0.03 -2.10 5.75
C TYR A 46 0.19 -1.41 4.40
N TRP A 47 0.63 -0.15 4.40
CA TRP A 47 0.85 0.60 3.16
C TRP A 47 1.98 0.04 2.31
N MET A 48 3.03 -0.52 2.94
CA MET A 48 4.12 -1.17 2.23
C MET A 48 3.65 -2.42 1.49
N ASP A 49 2.82 -3.25 2.13
CA ASP A 49 2.22 -4.43 1.50
C ASP A 49 1.36 -4.05 0.28
N ILE A 50 0.48 -3.05 0.42
CA ILE A 50 -0.32 -2.53 -0.70
C ILE A 50 0.59 -2.03 -1.83
N TYR A 51 1.61 -1.22 -1.51
CA TYR A 51 2.52 -0.67 -2.50
C TYR A 51 3.25 -1.75 -3.32
N GLU A 52 3.76 -2.78 -2.67
CA GLU A 52 4.47 -3.87 -3.34
C GLU A 52 3.53 -4.72 -4.21
N LYS A 53 2.31 -5.00 -3.73
CA LYS A 53 1.29 -5.70 -4.54
C LYS A 53 0.94 -4.92 -5.82
N LEU A 54 0.73 -3.61 -5.71
CA LEU A 54 0.44 -2.76 -6.87
C LEU A 54 1.63 -2.67 -7.84
N LYS A 55 2.87 -2.58 -7.33
CA LYS A 55 4.08 -2.62 -8.16
C LYS A 55 4.24 -3.94 -8.90
N ALA A 56 3.97 -5.06 -8.24
CA ALA A 56 4.05 -6.38 -8.86
C ALA A 56 3.06 -6.50 -10.03
N ILE A 57 1.85 -5.97 -9.86
CA ILE A 57 0.86 -5.88 -10.93
C ILE A 57 1.37 -5.02 -12.10
N LYS A 58 1.87 -3.81 -11.82
CA LYS A 58 2.42 -2.93 -12.86
C LYS A 58 3.55 -3.60 -13.64
N LYS A 59 4.44 -4.32 -12.96
CA LYS A 59 5.53 -5.07 -13.59
C LYS A 59 4.99 -6.17 -14.53
N ARG A 60 3.95 -6.90 -14.11
CA ARG A 60 3.31 -7.92 -14.95
C ARG A 60 2.68 -7.31 -16.21
N LEU A 61 2.02 -6.15 -16.08
CA LEU A 61 1.43 -5.45 -17.23
C LEU A 61 2.47 -4.94 -18.23
N ASN A 62 3.65 -4.51 -17.76
CA ASN A 62 4.72 -4.02 -18.64
C ASN A 62 5.51 -5.16 -19.32
N ASN A 63 5.41 -6.38 -18.81
CA ASN A 63 6.11 -7.55 -19.32
C ASN A 63 5.23 -8.40 -20.26
N ASN A 64 3.96 -8.03 -20.44
CA ASN A 64 3.00 -8.63 -21.36
C ASN A 64 2.77 -7.69 -22.55
#